data_AF-A0A843HXY4-F1
#
_entry.id   AF-A0A843HXY4-F1
#
_cell.length_a   1.000
_cell.length_b   1.000
_cell.length_c   1.000
_cell.angle_alpha   90.00
_cell.angle_beta   90.00
_cell.angle_gamma   90.00
#
_symmetry.space_group_name_H-M   'P 1'
#
loop_
_entity.id
_entity.type
_entity.pdbx_description
1 polymer ?
#
loop_
_entity_poly.entity_id
_entity_poly.type
_entity_poly.pdbx_seq_one_letter_code
_entity_poly.pdbx_strand_id
1 'polypeptide(L)'
;MMKYEINLLKVANQANSCNLVDDEGNLFAVDFNLRTLMDGCLIIDITVDEKVQVLSSICCNKMPLMPTNILNGNLYFEDVFGDEDPYFEGFNDRFKLIYDTEFRLG
;
A
#
# COMPACT_ATOMS: atom_id res chain seq x y z
N MET A 1 11.09 -6.84 13.69
CA MET A 1 10.94 -7.04 12.23
C MET A 1 9.54 -7.56 11.99
N MET A 2 8.66 -6.66 11.59
CA MET A 2 7.26 -6.94 11.34
C MET A 2 6.94 -6.67 9.87
N LYS A 3 6.30 -7.65 9.24
CA LYS A 3 5.79 -7.56 7.87
C LYS A 3 4.34 -8.04 7.90
N TYR A 4 3.43 -7.20 7.41
CA TYR A 4 2.00 -7.49 7.40
C TYR A 4 1.44 -7.40 5.98
N GLU A 5 0.66 -8.40 5.60
CA GLU A 5 -0.17 -8.36 4.40
C GLU A 5 -1.50 -7.71 4.72
N ILE A 6 -1.83 -6.65 4.00
CA ILE A 6 -3.09 -5.93 4.10
C ILE A 6 -4.05 -6.56 3.09
N ASN A 7 -5.11 -7.19 3.58
CA ASN A 7 -6.11 -7.81 2.73
C ASN A 7 -6.92 -6.74 1.99
N LEU A 8 -6.80 -6.71 0.66
CA LEU A 8 -7.63 -5.85 -0.18
C LEU A 8 -8.93 -6.56 -0.58
N LEU A 9 -9.89 -5.84 -1.16
CA LEU A 9 -11.02 -6.46 -1.86
C LEU A 9 -10.64 -6.66 -3.33
N LYS A 10 -11.19 -7.70 -3.97
CA LYS A 10 -10.94 -7.98 -5.39
C LYS A 10 -11.83 -7.15 -6.31
N VAL A 11 -11.73 -5.82 -6.20
CA VAL A 11 -12.50 -4.86 -7.00
C VAL A 11 -11.62 -3.68 -7.41
N ALA A 12 -11.89 -3.09 -8.57
CA ALA A 12 -11.07 -2.04 -9.19
C ALA A 12 -10.98 -0.75 -8.35
N ASN A 13 -12.09 -0.35 -7.75
CA ASN A 13 -12.17 0.84 -6.91
C ASN A 13 -12.60 0.42 -5.51
N GLN A 14 -11.82 0.80 -4.50
CA GLN A 14 -12.11 0.44 -3.12
C GLN A 14 -11.57 1.48 -2.13
N ALA A 15 -12.28 1.61 -1.03
CA ALA A 15 -11.78 2.23 0.19
C ALA A 15 -11.60 1.13 1.23
N ASN A 16 -10.47 1.15 1.94
CA ASN A 16 -10.15 0.19 2.99
C ASN A 16 -9.48 0.91 4.16
N SER A 17 -9.66 0.39 5.37
CA SER A 17 -9.11 0.97 6.58
C SER A 17 -8.52 -0.14 7.44
N CYS A 18 -7.34 0.08 8.01
CA CYS A 18 -6.74 -0.86 8.94
C CYS A 18 -5.90 -0.15 10.00
N ASN A 19 -5.64 -0.87 11.09
CA ASN A 19 -4.66 -0.44 12.08
C ASN A 19 -3.33 -1.12 11.81
N LEU A 20 -2.26 -0.34 11.76
CA LEU A 20 -0.89 -0.83 11.65
C LEU A 20 -0.16 -0.61 12.98
N VAL A 21 0.68 -1.56 13.35
CA VAL A 21 1.49 -1.49 14.57
C VAL A 21 2.95 -1.66 14.19
N ASP A 22 3.79 -0.71 14.56
CA ASP A 22 5.24 -0.80 14.32
C ASP A 22 5.95 -1.69 15.36
N ASP A 23 7.27 -1.86 15.19
CA ASP A 23 8.10 -2.65 16.11
C ASP A 23 8.19 -2.04 17.53
N GLU A 24 7.84 -0.76 17.70
CA GLU A 24 7.83 -0.06 19.00
C GLU A 24 6.47 -0.14 19.70
N GLY A 25 5.44 -0.70 19.04
CA GLY A 25 4.08 -0.79 19.55
C GLY A 25 3.23 0.46 19.31
N ASN A 26 3.69 1.40 18.48
CA ASN A 26 2.88 2.55 18.07
C ASN A 26 1.77 2.09 17.11
N LEU A 27 0.55 2.57 17.35
CA LEU A 27 -0.62 2.26 16.56
C LEU A 27 -0.92 3.40 15.59
N PHE A 28 -1.13 3.07 14.32
CA PHE A 28 -1.50 4.02 13.28
C PHE A 28 -2.82 3.60 12.64
N ALA A 29 -3.80 4.51 12.57
CA ALA A 29 -5.02 4.32 11.81
C ALA A 29 -4.76 4.71 10.35
N VAL A 30 -4.88 3.77 9.43
CA VAL A 30 -4.54 3.99 8.01
C VAL A 30 -5.73 3.72 7.12
N ASP A 31 -6.08 4.73 6.32
CA ASP A 31 -7.10 4.65 5.29
C ASP A 31 -6.45 4.66 3.90
N PHE A 32 -6.95 3.77 3.03
CA PHE A 32 -6.54 3.61 1.65
C PHE A 32 -7.72 3.89 0.73
N ASN A 33 -7.48 4.64 -0.33
CA ASN A 33 -8.41 4.76 -1.45
C ASN A 33 -7.71 4.36 -2.74
N LEU A 34 -8.14 3.23 -3.31
CA LEU A 34 -7.57 2.64 -4.52
C LEU A 34 -8.48 2.93 -5.70
N ARG A 35 -7.89 3.40 -6.80
CA ARG A 35 -8.59 3.69 -8.05
C ARG A 35 -7.82 3.17 -9.25
N THR A 36 -8.53 2.59 -10.21
CA THR A 36 -7.97 2.22 -11.51
C THR A 36 -8.20 3.34 -12.53
N LEU A 37 -7.14 3.79 -13.19
CA LEU A 37 -7.19 4.78 -14.27
C LEU A 37 -7.63 4.14 -15.60
N MET A 38 -7.93 4.97 -16.61
CA MET A 38 -8.40 4.49 -17.92
C MET A 38 -7.41 3.58 -18.66
N ASP A 39 -6.12 3.71 -18.37
CA ASP A 39 -5.04 2.90 -18.94
C ASP A 39 -4.78 1.61 -18.13
N GLY A 40 -5.56 1.35 -17.08
CA GLY A 40 -5.39 0.20 -16.19
C GLY A 40 -4.43 0.44 -15.02
N CYS A 41 -3.77 1.60 -14.95
CA CYS A 41 -2.86 1.92 -13.85
C CYS A 41 -3.64 2.03 -12.52
N LEU A 42 -3.12 1.41 -11.47
CA LEU A 42 -3.63 1.57 -10.12
C LEU A 42 -2.96 2.74 -9.42
N ILE A 43 -3.78 3.61 -8.83
CA ILE A 43 -3.32 4.69 -7.95
C ILE A 43 -3.92 4.54 -6.56
N ILE A 44 -3.18 5.01 -5.56
CA ILE A 44 -3.58 4.99 -4.15
C ILE A 44 -3.49 6.38 -3.54
N ASP A 45 -4.49 6.72 -2.74
CA ASP A 45 -4.41 7.77 -1.72
C ASP A 45 -4.25 7.11 -0.35
N ILE A 46 -3.39 7.69 0.50
CA ILE A 46 -3.12 7.18 1.85
C ILE A 46 -3.32 8.30 2.85
N THR A 47 -4.16 8.04 3.85
CA THR A 47 -4.35 8.90 5.02
C THR A 47 -3.91 8.12 6.26
N VAL A 48 -3.13 8.77 7.12
CA VAL A 48 -2.67 8.22 8.40
C VAL A 48 -3.12 9.16 9.51
N ASP A 49 -3.83 8.63 10.50
CA ASP A 49 -4.40 9.39 11.62
C ASP A 49 -5.11 10.67 11.15
N GLU A 50 -6.02 10.50 10.18
CA GLU A 50 -6.81 11.56 9.54
C GLU A 50 -5.99 12.62 8.77
N LYS A 51 -4.68 12.44 8.62
CA LYS A 51 -3.80 13.31 7.83
C LYS A 51 -3.44 12.66 6.52
N VAL A 52 -3.74 13.34 5.43
CA VAL A 52 -3.36 12.92 4.08
C VAL A 52 -1.83 12.87 3.98
N GLN A 53 -1.30 11.69 3.64
CA GLN A 53 0.13 11.47 3.44
C GLN A 53 0.50 11.40 1.97
N VAL A 54 -0.39 10.79 1.17
CA VAL A 54 -0.15 10.51 -0.24
C VAL A 54 -1.44 10.71 -1.02
N LEU A 55 -1.34 11.37 -2.17
CA LEU A 55 -2.45 11.52 -3.12
C LEU A 55 -2.01 11.00 -4.48
N SER A 56 -2.78 10.07 -5.03
CA SER A 56 -2.67 9.52 -6.37
C SER A 56 -1.28 8.98 -6.71
N SER A 57 -0.67 8.27 -5.76
CA SER A 57 0.60 7.58 -6.00
C SER A 57 0.37 6.34 -6.84
N ILE A 58 1.23 6.13 -7.84
CA ILE A 58 1.17 4.97 -8.72
C ILE A 58 1.65 3.74 -7.95
N CYS A 59 0.87 2.67 -8.03
CA CYS A 59 1.16 1.41 -7.34
C CYS A 59 2.12 0.56 -8.18
N CYS A 60 3.42 0.83 -8.04
CA CYS A 60 4.48 0.04 -8.68
C CYS A 60 4.96 -1.09 -7.77
N ASN A 61 5.36 -2.22 -8.37
CA ASN A 61 5.89 -3.37 -7.64
C ASN A 61 7.13 -3.00 -6.82
N LYS A 62 7.11 -3.32 -5.52
CA LYS A 62 8.14 -3.06 -4.49
C LYS A 62 8.58 -1.60 -4.40
N MET A 63 7.79 -0.66 -4.92
CA MET A 63 8.07 0.75 -4.78
C MET A 63 7.44 1.28 -3.48
N PRO A 64 8.21 1.99 -2.64
CA PRO A 64 7.67 2.67 -1.46
C PRO A 64 6.55 3.63 -1.85
N LEU A 65 5.38 3.46 -1.23
CA LEU A 65 4.21 4.30 -1.50
C LEU A 65 4.26 5.61 -0.71
N MET A 66 4.91 5.60 0.46
CA MET A 66 5.01 6.79 1.30
C MET A 66 6.41 7.39 1.26
N PRO A 67 6.55 8.69 0.94
CA PRO A 67 7.85 9.37 0.94
C PRO A 67 8.37 9.70 2.34
N THR A 68 7.54 9.56 3.38
CA THR A 68 7.86 9.92 4.77
C THR A 68 7.79 8.69 5.67
N ASN A 69 8.66 8.64 6.69
CA ASN A 69 8.72 7.53 7.65
C ASN A 69 7.69 7.66 8.80
N ILE A 70 6.47 8.14 8.51
CA ILE A 70 5.46 8.44 9.53
C ILE A 70 4.99 7.17 10.25
N LEU A 71 4.94 6.04 9.55
CA LEU A 71 4.58 4.74 10.09
C LEU A 71 5.76 3.97 10.69
N ASN A 72 6.96 4.57 10.81
CA ASN A 72 8.20 3.86 11.18
C ASN A 72 8.48 2.60 10.34
N GLY A 73 8.08 2.66 9.08
CA GLY A 73 8.13 1.61 8.07
C GLY A 73 7.56 2.16 6.76
N ASN A 74 7.30 1.28 5.79
CA ASN A 74 6.71 1.70 4.54
C ASN A 74 5.68 0.71 4.01
N LEU A 75 4.87 1.21 3.09
CA LEU A 75 3.85 0.46 2.38
C LEU A 75 4.30 0.26 0.94
N TYR A 76 4.15 -0.94 0.41
CA TYR A 76 4.42 -1.22 -1.01
C TYR A 76 3.51 -2.32 -1.54
N PHE A 77 3.29 -2.31 -2.85
CA PHE A 77 2.68 -3.45 -3.53
C PHE A 77 3.74 -4.49 -3.87
N GLU A 78 3.46 -5.76 -3.65
CA GLU A 78 4.33 -6.88 -4.04
C GLU A 78 3.60 -7.76 -5.06
N ASP A 79 4.16 -7.90 -6.27
CA ASP A 79 3.75 -8.88 -7.27
C ASP A 79 4.32 -10.26 -6.90
N VAL A 80 3.45 -11.22 -6.59
CA VAL A 80 3.85 -12.59 -6.23
C VAL A 80 4.27 -13.46 -7.42
N PHE A 81 4.01 -13.02 -8.66
CA PHE A 81 4.41 -13.70 -9.89
C PHE A 81 5.65 -13.09 -10.56
N GLY A 82 6.11 -11.91 -10.12
CA GLY A 82 7.42 -11.35 -10.47
C GLY A 82 7.49 -10.55 -11.78
N ASP A 83 6.36 -10.13 -12.32
CA ASP A 83 6.28 -9.26 -13.50
C ASP A 83 6.38 -7.77 -13.10
N GLU A 84 6.91 -6.95 -14.01
CA GLU A 84 7.07 -5.50 -13.81
C GLU A 84 5.86 -4.67 -14.29
N ASP A 85 4.92 -5.27 -15.04
CA ASP A 85 3.84 -4.53 -15.72
C ASP A 85 2.54 -4.41 -14.90
N PRO A 86 1.92 -3.21 -14.85
CA PRO A 86 0.79 -2.87 -13.99
C PRO A 86 -0.59 -3.30 -14.51
N TYR A 87 -0.74 -4.50 -15.10
CA TYR A 87 -2.06 -5.02 -15.48
C TYR A 87 -2.70 -5.77 -14.29
N PHE A 88 -3.46 -5.04 -13.48
CA PHE A 88 -3.95 -5.46 -12.15
C PHE A 88 -5.38 -6.04 -12.12
N GLU A 89 -5.80 -6.85 -13.10
CA GLU A 89 -7.10 -7.56 -13.01
C GLU A 89 -7.16 -8.61 -11.86
N GLY A 90 -6.06 -8.84 -11.13
CA GLY A 90 -5.91 -9.89 -10.10
C GLY A 90 -5.50 -9.39 -8.70
N PHE A 91 -6.18 -8.39 -8.15
CA PHE A 91 -5.98 -7.95 -6.75
C PHE A 91 -6.00 -9.14 -5.76
N ASN A 92 -5.05 -9.18 -4.83
CA ASN A 92 -4.74 -10.28 -3.88
C ASN A 92 -4.37 -11.64 -4.48
N ASP A 93 -4.66 -11.92 -5.75
CA ASP A 93 -4.18 -13.14 -6.41
C ASP A 93 -2.74 -12.97 -6.89
N ARG A 94 -2.43 -11.77 -7.40
CA ARG A 94 -1.13 -11.39 -7.93
C ARG A 94 -0.46 -10.29 -7.14
N PHE A 95 -1.22 -9.30 -6.67
CA PHE A 95 -0.66 -8.13 -6.03
C PHE A 95 -1.14 -7.98 -4.60
N LYS A 96 -0.18 -7.89 -3.68
CA LYS A 96 -0.42 -7.78 -2.23
C LYS A 96 0.04 -6.42 -1.74
N LEU A 97 -0.77 -5.76 -0.91
CA LEU A 97 -0.33 -4.56 -0.21
C LEU A 97 0.36 -4.99 1.08
N ILE A 98 1.59 -4.52 1.27
CA ILE A 98 2.47 -4.93 2.35
C ILE A 98 2.84 -3.71 3.19
N TYR A 99 2.79 -3.86 4.50
CA TYR A 99 3.47 -2.97 5.46
C TYR A 99 4.72 -3.67 6.00
N ASP A 100 5.86 -2.96 6.00
CA ASP A 100 7.17 -3.49 6.36
C ASP A 100 7.98 -2.46 7.16
N THR A 101 8.40 -2.83 8.38
CA THR A 101 9.13 -1.91 9.29
C THR A 101 10.61 -1.73 8.94
N GLU A 102 11.18 -2.62 8.12
CA GLU A 102 12.58 -2.55 7.66
C GLU A 102 12.74 -1.83 6.32
N PHE A 103 11.72 -1.89 5.47
CA PHE A 103 11.75 -1.23 4.17
C PHE A 103 11.60 0.28 4.34
N ARG A 104 12.72 0.98 4.53
CA ARG A 104 12.76 2.44 4.74
C ARG A 104 13.33 3.12 3.50
N LEU A 105 12.74 4.25 3.14
CA LEU A 105 13.40 5.21 2.25
C LEU A 105 14.58 5.81 3.01
N GLY A 106 15.78 5.66 2.47
CA GLY A 106 17.02 6.22 3.02
C GLY A 106 17.09 7.73 2.94
#